data_AF-A0A133UD12-F1
#
_entry.id   AF-A0A133UD12-F1
#
_cell.length_a   1.000
_cell.length_b   1.000
_cell.length_c   1.000
_cell.angle_alpha   90.00
_cell.angle_beta   90.00
_cell.angle_gamma   90.00
#
_symmetry.space_group_name_H-M   'P 1'
#
loop_
_entity.id
_entity.type
_entity.pdbx_description
1 polymer ?
#
loop_
_entity_poly.entity_id
_entity_poly.type
_entity_poly.pdbx_seq_one_letter_code
_entity_poly.pdbx_strand_id
1 'polypeptide(L)'
;HFHVDDGFRKDQGREYIGSRDIDLGVRVNPSWKQNEIKKKAVGMTLKEIEKLGYTKARFGFEIHYHRETMNRLTEEEARELPMHQIFSVSIDVLPDSEKLKNFEKAFGFHPPVEPLLEYVFEKKRAKALKNYVPWSLPDSIYIPNPEVLAAMKIRSFPDREKGYKRVKDLADLHALLWYTEPYEKIRNNLRKLISNERFDKLENSLNIEIFESTANLLQVETDLIRNTVNRLFEG
;
A
#
# COMPACT_ATOMS: atom_id res chain seq x y z
N HIS A 1 -3.39 -3.39 7.38
CA HIS A 1 -4.06 -3.14 8.67
C HIS A 1 -5.53 -3.57 8.65
N PHE A 2 -6.45 -2.87 7.97
CA PHE A 2 -7.90 -3.18 7.99
C PHE A 2 -8.31 -4.64 7.75
N HIS A 3 -7.56 -5.41 6.95
CA HIS A 3 -7.87 -6.81 6.69
C HIS A 3 -7.26 -7.79 7.69
N VAL A 4 -6.13 -7.45 8.32
CA VAL A 4 -5.25 -8.41 9.00
C VAL A 4 -5.22 -8.23 10.51
N ASP A 5 -5.56 -7.04 11.00
CA ASP A 5 -5.33 -6.69 12.40
C ASP A 5 -6.17 -7.54 13.36
N ASP A 6 -7.45 -7.76 13.06
CA ASP A 6 -8.33 -8.58 13.90
C ASP A 6 -7.78 -10.02 14.06
N GLY A 7 -7.39 -10.65 12.93
CA GLY A 7 -6.82 -11.99 12.94
C GLY A 7 -5.46 -12.05 13.63
N PHE A 8 -4.58 -11.09 13.35
CA PHE A 8 -3.26 -11.01 13.95
C PHE A 8 -3.35 -10.78 15.47
N ARG A 9 -4.22 -9.85 15.91
CA ARG A 9 -4.44 -9.53 17.32
C ARG A 9 -5.00 -10.70 18.10
N LYS A 10 -5.91 -11.47 17.48
CA LYS A 10 -6.45 -12.69 18.09
C LYS A 10 -5.36 -13.73 18.38
N ASP A 11 -4.41 -13.91 17.46
CA ASP A 11 -3.38 -14.95 17.59
C ASP A 11 -2.15 -14.48 18.38
N GLN A 12 -1.75 -13.21 18.21
CA GLN A 12 -0.51 -12.67 18.77
C GLN A 12 -0.72 -11.78 20.00
N GLY A 13 -1.98 -11.49 20.37
CA GLY A 13 -2.32 -10.66 21.54
C GLY A 13 -1.95 -9.17 21.41
N ARG A 14 -1.58 -8.71 20.20
CA ARG A 14 -1.13 -7.33 19.94
C ARG A 14 -1.50 -6.89 18.53
N GLU A 15 -1.46 -5.59 18.28
CA GLU A 15 -1.78 -5.02 16.97
C GLU A 15 -0.76 -5.42 15.90
N TYR A 16 -1.24 -5.54 14.67
CA TYR A 16 -0.39 -5.70 13.50
C TYR A 16 0.43 -4.44 13.27
N ILE A 17 1.64 -4.59 12.72
CA ILE A 17 2.54 -3.47 12.46
C ILE A 17 1.86 -2.37 11.63
N GLY A 18 1.91 -1.14 12.15
CA GLY A 18 1.35 0.04 11.49
C GLY A 18 2.24 0.60 10.38
N SER A 19 1.66 1.46 9.55
CA SER A 19 2.38 2.29 8.57
C SER A 19 2.10 3.75 8.85
N ARG A 20 3.10 4.61 8.68
CA ARG A 20 2.94 6.08 8.75
C ARG A 20 2.48 6.68 7.42
N ASP A 21 2.65 5.91 6.34
CA ASP A 21 2.29 6.31 4.98
C ASP A 21 0.88 5.84 4.65
N ILE A 22 0.13 6.71 3.97
CA ILE A 22 -1.20 6.44 3.43
C ILE A 22 -1.04 6.19 1.92
N ASP A 23 -1.26 4.95 1.50
CA ASP A 23 -1.29 4.59 0.09
C ASP A 23 -2.66 4.94 -0.53
N LEU A 24 -2.70 5.89 -1.46
CA LEU A 24 -3.93 6.34 -2.12
C LEU A 24 -3.99 5.89 -3.59
N GLY A 25 -4.75 4.83 -3.84
CA GLY A 25 -5.05 4.37 -5.20
C GLY A 25 -5.92 5.36 -5.97
N VAL A 26 -5.54 5.72 -7.20
CA VAL A 26 -6.30 6.64 -8.06
C VAL A 26 -6.50 6.09 -9.46
N ARG A 27 -7.71 6.25 -10.01
CA ARG A 27 -7.99 5.94 -11.41
C ARG A 27 -7.45 7.04 -12.31
N VAL A 28 -6.60 6.68 -13.27
CA VAL A 28 -6.09 7.60 -14.29
C VAL A 28 -6.35 7.03 -15.68
N ASN A 29 -7.36 7.57 -16.38
CA ASN A 29 -7.59 7.21 -17.78
C ASN A 29 -6.62 7.98 -18.70
N PRO A 30 -5.79 7.29 -19.49
CA PRO A 30 -4.84 7.94 -20.41
C PRO A 30 -5.48 8.84 -21.46
N SER A 31 -6.77 8.66 -21.77
CA SER A 31 -7.49 9.47 -22.75
C SER A 31 -7.84 10.87 -22.22
N TRP A 32 -7.78 11.10 -20.90
CA TRP A 32 -8.10 12.40 -20.32
C TRP A 32 -7.01 13.43 -20.65
N LYS A 33 -7.44 14.61 -21.09
CA LYS A 33 -6.56 15.76 -21.31
C LYS A 33 -6.18 16.41 -19.98
N GLN A 34 -5.09 17.20 -19.98
CA GLN A 34 -4.57 17.89 -18.79
C GLN A 34 -5.63 18.73 -18.04
N ASN A 35 -6.49 19.47 -18.74
CA ASN A 35 -7.54 20.27 -18.11
C ASN A 35 -8.76 19.43 -17.69
N GLU A 36 -8.93 18.25 -18.29
CA GLU A 36 -10.01 17.34 -17.97
C GLU A 36 -9.71 16.56 -16.69
N ILE A 37 -8.48 16.02 -16.54
CA ILE A 37 -8.10 15.21 -15.38
C ILE A 37 -8.22 16.00 -14.07
N LYS A 38 -7.95 17.31 -14.10
CA LYS A 38 -8.15 18.23 -12.95
C LYS A 38 -9.60 18.30 -12.46
N LYS A 39 -10.58 17.98 -13.33
CA LYS A 39 -12.01 18.00 -13.02
C LYS A 39 -12.57 16.60 -12.69
N LYS A 40 -11.77 15.55 -12.80
CA LYS A 40 -12.16 14.18 -12.42
C LYS A 40 -11.93 13.95 -10.92
N ALA A 41 -12.40 12.82 -10.41
CA ALA A 41 -12.24 12.42 -9.01
C ALA A 41 -10.79 12.55 -8.53
N VAL A 42 -9.81 12.07 -9.30
CA VAL A 42 -8.38 12.23 -8.97
C VAL A 42 -7.99 13.69 -8.77
N GLY A 43 -8.32 14.59 -9.71
CA GLY A 43 -7.98 16.01 -9.60
C GLY A 43 -8.67 16.72 -8.44
N MET A 44 -9.92 16.34 -8.15
CA MET A 44 -10.65 16.86 -6.99
C MET A 44 -10.00 16.38 -5.68
N THR A 45 -9.68 15.09 -5.56
CA THR A 45 -9.03 14.51 -4.39
C THR A 45 -7.67 15.17 -4.12
N LEU A 46 -6.82 15.32 -5.14
CA LEU A 46 -5.50 15.94 -4.95
C LEU A 46 -5.63 17.40 -4.49
N LYS A 47 -6.60 18.14 -5.04
CA LYS A 47 -6.88 19.52 -4.62
C LYS A 47 -7.36 19.60 -3.16
N GLU A 48 -8.21 18.67 -2.73
CA GLU A 48 -8.66 18.64 -1.33
C GLU A 48 -7.51 18.28 -0.37
N ILE A 49 -6.59 17.39 -0.75
CA ILE A 49 -5.38 17.09 0.04
C ILE A 49 -4.53 18.35 0.24
N GLU A 50 -4.32 19.15 -0.80
CA GLU A 50 -3.62 20.44 -0.68
C GLU A 50 -4.35 21.43 0.24
N LYS A 51 -5.69 21.45 0.25
CA LYS A 51 -6.47 22.30 1.15
C LYS A 51 -6.41 21.86 2.61
N LEU A 52 -6.29 20.56 2.86
CA LEU A 52 -5.95 20.04 4.18
C LEU A 52 -4.53 20.46 4.58
N GLY A 53 -3.76 20.95 3.61
CA GLY A 53 -2.50 21.64 3.82
C GLY A 53 -1.28 20.71 3.76
N TYR A 54 -1.46 19.55 3.15
CA TYR A 54 -0.31 18.81 2.69
C TYR A 54 0.38 19.57 1.56
N THR A 55 1.71 19.50 1.53
CA THR A 55 2.54 20.00 0.44
C THR A 55 2.87 18.87 -0.53
N LYS A 56 3.17 19.20 -1.78
CA LYS A 56 3.56 18.18 -2.77
C LYS A 56 4.93 17.62 -2.44
N ALA A 57 5.03 16.30 -2.43
CA ALA A 57 6.26 15.55 -2.34
C ALA A 57 6.55 14.83 -3.68
N ARG A 58 7.67 14.10 -3.74
CA ARG A 58 8.13 13.42 -4.97
C ARG A 58 7.06 12.52 -5.62
N PHE A 59 6.29 11.80 -4.81
CA PHE A 59 5.34 10.77 -5.25
C PHE A 59 3.90 11.05 -4.82
N GLY A 60 3.64 12.20 -4.21
CA GLY A 60 2.35 12.49 -3.62
C GLY A 60 2.43 13.71 -2.73
N PHE A 61 2.11 13.54 -1.45
CA PHE A 61 1.90 14.64 -0.53
C PHE A 61 2.48 14.34 0.85
N GLU A 62 2.93 15.37 1.56
CA GLU A 62 3.44 15.25 2.93
C GLU A 62 2.93 16.39 3.79
N ILE A 63 2.78 16.13 5.09
CA ILE A 63 2.50 17.13 6.10
C ILE A 63 3.39 16.86 7.32
N HIS A 64 3.87 17.94 7.94
CA HIS A 64 4.80 17.87 9.07
C HIS A 64 4.11 18.32 10.36
N TYR A 65 4.49 17.68 11.46
CA TYR A 65 4.09 18.02 12.81
C TYR A 65 5.30 18.06 13.73
N HIS A 66 5.27 18.95 14.73
CA HIS A 66 6.22 18.89 15.83
C HIS A 66 5.90 17.67 16.69
N ARG A 67 6.89 16.81 16.91
CA ARG A 67 6.69 15.47 17.45
C ARG A 67 6.11 15.43 18.86
N GLU A 68 6.46 16.40 19.70
CA GLU A 68 5.99 16.45 21.10
C GLU A 68 4.63 17.13 21.24
N THR A 69 4.45 18.29 20.63
CA THR A 69 3.23 19.09 20.75
C THR A 69 2.12 18.65 19.79
N MET A 70 2.46 17.87 18.77
CA MET A 70 1.59 17.50 17.64
C MET A 70 1.04 18.70 16.87
N ASN A 71 1.62 19.89 17.08
CA ASN A 71 1.29 21.07 16.30
C ASN A 71 1.79 20.90 14.87
N ARG A 72 0.99 21.31 13.91
CA ARG A 72 1.37 21.30 12.52
C ARG A 72 2.49 22.30 12.26
N LEU A 73 3.44 21.90 11.42
CA LEU A 73 4.56 22.73 10.97
C LEU A 73 4.36 23.14 9.50
N THR A 74 4.75 24.36 9.16
CA THR A 74 4.98 24.74 7.76
C THR A 74 6.27 24.10 7.24
N GLU A 75 6.50 24.16 5.92
CA GLU A 75 7.73 23.64 5.32
C GLU A 75 8.96 24.44 5.80
N GLU A 76 8.82 25.75 5.99
CA GLU A 76 9.86 26.62 6.53
C GLU A 76 10.17 26.27 7.99
N GLU A 77 9.15 26.10 8.83
CA GLU A 77 9.35 25.71 10.24
C GLU A 77 10.00 24.32 10.36
N ALA A 78 9.57 23.37 9.51
CA ALA A 78 10.15 22.03 9.50
C ALA A 78 11.64 22.02 9.09
N ARG A 79 12.09 22.93 8.23
CA ARG A 79 13.51 22.99 7.82
C ARG A 79 14.44 23.50 8.91
N GLU A 80 13.93 24.34 9.81
CA GLU A 80 14.70 24.91 10.93
C GLU A 80 14.80 23.95 12.12
N LEU A 81 13.96 22.91 12.17
CA LEU A 81 13.94 21.94 13.26
C LEU A 81 14.85 20.72 12.98
N PRO A 82 15.52 20.18 14.01
CA PRO A 82 16.17 18.89 13.91
C PRO A 82 15.19 17.77 13.52
N MET A 83 15.59 16.87 12.61
CA MET A 83 14.74 15.77 12.11
C MET A 83 14.07 14.92 13.21
N HIS A 84 14.72 14.74 14.36
CA HIS A 84 14.16 13.93 15.45
C HIS A 84 12.95 14.58 16.14
N GLN A 85 12.77 15.90 15.98
CA GLN A 85 11.63 16.69 16.48
C GLN A 85 10.47 16.76 15.49
N ILE A 86 10.63 16.22 14.28
CA ILE A 86 9.61 16.27 13.23
C ILE A 86 8.96 14.90 13.10
N PHE A 87 7.64 14.91 12.99
CA PHE A 87 6.83 13.75 12.63
C PHE A 87 6.09 14.06 11.32
N SER A 88 6.35 13.27 10.28
CA SER A 88 5.71 13.41 8.98
C SER A 88 4.62 12.37 8.77
N VAL A 89 3.54 12.78 8.10
CA VAL A 89 2.54 11.89 7.51
C VAL A 89 2.55 12.08 6.00
N SER A 90 2.75 10.98 5.27
CA SER A 90 2.85 10.99 3.82
C SER A 90 1.61 10.34 3.19
N ILE A 91 1.19 10.86 2.04
CA ILE A 91 0.20 10.24 1.15
C ILE A 91 0.91 9.92 -0.16
N ASP A 92 1.13 8.64 -0.40
CA ASP A 92 1.68 8.16 -1.67
C ASP A 92 0.53 7.96 -2.66
N VAL A 93 0.57 8.68 -3.78
CA VAL A 93 -0.44 8.53 -4.84
C VAL A 93 -0.05 7.35 -5.71
N LEU A 94 -0.97 6.41 -5.93
CA LEU A 94 -0.73 5.20 -6.71
C LEU A 94 -1.72 5.13 -7.89
N PRO A 95 -1.37 5.59 -9.08
CA PRO A 95 -2.22 5.43 -10.25
C PRO A 95 -2.32 3.97 -10.70
N ASP A 96 -3.48 3.61 -11.23
CA ASP A 96 -3.75 2.29 -11.82
C ASP A 96 -3.28 2.13 -13.28
N SER A 97 -2.61 3.15 -13.83
CA SER A 97 -2.23 3.22 -15.24
C SER A 97 -0.79 3.69 -15.39
N GLU A 98 -0.04 3.02 -16.26
CA GLU A 98 1.35 3.37 -16.56
C GLU A 98 1.49 4.63 -17.44
N LYS A 99 0.42 5.04 -18.13
CA LYS A 99 0.45 6.16 -19.07
C LYS A 99 0.11 7.48 -18.36
N LEU A 100 1.11 8.05 -17.67
CA LEU A 100 0.93 9.21 -16.79
C LEU A 100 1.26 10.59 -17.40
N LYS A 101 1.59 10.68 -18.69
CA LYS A 101 2.03 11.94 -19.32
C LYS A 101 1.09 13.14 -19.06
N ASN A 102 -0.23 12.93 -19.15
CA ASN A 102 -1.21 13.99 -18.91
C ASN A 102 -1.43 14.28 -17.42
N PHE A 103 -1.24 13.27 -16.56
CA PHE A 103 -1.27 13.43 -15.10
C PHE A 103 -0.09 14.30 -14.65
N GLU A 104 1.12 13.96 -15.08
CA GLU A 104 2.34 14.68 -14.71
C GLU A 104 2.28 16.15 -15.17
N LYS A 105 1.84 16.40 -16.41
CA LYS A 105 1.58 17.77 -16.89
C LYS A 105 0.53 18.51 -16.05
N ALA A 106 -0.48 17.82 -15.53
CA ALA A 106 -1.55 18.46 -14.78
C ALA A 106 -1.13 18.83 -13.36
N PHE A 107 -0.36 17.97 -12.69
CA PHE A 107 -0.11 18.05 -11.26
C PHE A 107 1.36 18.33 -10.88
N GLY A 108 2.30 18.13 -11.81
CA GLY A 108 3.71 18.48 -11.66
C GLY A 108 4.59 17.41 -11.00
N PHE A 109 4.12 16.17 -10.87
CA PHE A 109 4.90 15.06 -10.31
C PHE A 109 4.57 13.72 -10.98
N HIS A 110 5.48 12.76 -10.85
CA HIS A 110 5.38 11.42 -11.44
C HIS A 110 5.37 10.34 -10.33
N PRO A 111 4.18 9.90 -9.87
CA PRO A 111 4.06 8.88 -8.83
C PRO A 111 4.44 7.47 -9.32
N PRO A 112 4.75 6.54 -8.40
CA PRO A 112 4.88 5.12 -8.72
C PRO A 112 3.53 4.54 -9.13
N VAL A 113 3.55 3.62 -10.10
CA VAL A 113 2.34 3.04 -10.68
C VAL A 113 2.05 1.67 -10.07
N GLU A 114 0.77 1.42 -9.79
CA GLU A 114 0.27 0.11 -9.40
C GLU A 114 -0.87 -0.35 -10.34
N PRO A 115 -0.55 -1.02 -11.47
CA PRO A 115 -1.54 -1.47 -12.43
C PRO A 115 -2.55 -2.46 -11.85
N LEU A 116 -2.20 -3.18 -10.78
CA LEU A 116 -3.14 -4.11 -10.14
C LEU A 116 -4.34 -3.39 -9.49
N LEU A 117 -4.29 -2.07 -9.31
CA LEU A 117 -5.44 -1.28 -8.91
C LEU A 117 -6.54 -1.24 -9.99
N GLU A 118 -6.28 -1.61 -11.24
CA GLU A 118 -7.33 -1.81 -12.25
C GLU A 118 -8.37 -2.83 -11.75
N TYR A 119 -7.95 -3.86 -10.99
CA TYR A 119 -8.87 -4.85 -10.42
C TYR A 119 -9.85 -4.22 -9.41
N VAL A 120 -9.45 -3.15 -8.74
CA VAL A 120 -10.30 -2.38 -7.81
C VAL A 120 -11.29 -1.55 -8.61
N PHE A 121 -10.80 -0.76 -9.56
CA PHE A 121 -11.62 0.22 -10.29
C PHE A 121 -12.55 -0.41 -11.34
N GLU A 122 -12.11 -1.43 -12.05
CA GLU A 122 -12.84 -2.01 -13.19
C GLU A 122 -13.49 -3.35 -12.86
N LYS A 123 -12.80 -4.20 -12.08
CA LYS A 123 -13.22 -5.59 -11.83
C LYS A 123 -13.87 -5.80 -10.46
N LYS A 124 -14.12 -4.71 -9.72
CA LYS A 124 -14.81 -4.69 -8.42
C LYS A 124 -14.21 -5.66 -7.39
N ARG A 125 -12.89 -5.87 -7.42
CA ARG A 125 -12.14 -6.66 -6.43
C ARG A 125 -11.81 -5.80 -5.21
N ALA A 126 -12.85 -5.28 -4.56
CA ALA A 126 -12.73 -4.33 -3.48
C ALA A 126 -13.94 -4.37 -2.55
N LYS A 127 -13.76 -3.84 -1.34
CA LYS A 127 -14.83 -3.65 -0.34
C LYS A 127 -14.95 -2.17 -0.01
N ALA A 128 -16.14 -1.70 0.30
CA ALA A 128 -16.34 -0.30 0.69
C ALA A 128 -15.60 -0.03 2.01
N LEU A 129 -14.81 1.06 2.06
CA LEU A 129 -14.02 1.42 3.25
C LEU A 129 -14.91 1.70 4.47
N LYS A 130 -16.13 2.21 4.24
CA LYS A 130 -17.12 2.46 5.31
C LYS A 130 -17.43 1.23 6.18
N ASN A 131 -17.18 0.02 5.69
CA ASN A 131 -17.38 -1.21 6.46
C ASN A 131 -16.29 -1.45 7.52
N TYR A 132 -15.22 -0.65 7.52
CA TYR A 132 -14.03 -0.83 8.33
C TYR A 132 -13.73 0.36 9.25
N VAL A 133 -14.49 1.45 9.13
CA VAL A 133 -14.25 2.69 9.87
C VAL A 133 -15.53 3.18 10.54
N PRO A 134 -15.45 3.80 11.73
CA PRO A 134 -16.63 4.23 12.47
C PRO A 134 -17.25 5.54 11.95
N TRP A 135 -16.60 6.24 11.01
CA TRP A 135 -17.07 7.51 10.46
C TRP A 135 -17.75 7.34 9.09
N SER A 136 -18.66 8.26 8.77
CA SER A 136 -19.41 8.23 7.51
C SER A 136 -18.52 8.53 6.31
N LEU A 137 -18.61 7.70 5.28
CA LEU A 137 -17.89 7.84 4.01
C LEU A 137 -18.80 7.55 2.82
N PRO A 138 -18.53 8.16 1.64
CA PRO A 138 -19.17 7.77 0.40
C PRO A 138 -18.88 6.31 0.01
N ASP A 139 -19.87 5.64 -0.59
CA ASP A 139 -19.75 4.24 -1.07
C ASP A 139 -18.71 4.06 -2.18
N SER A 140 -18.28 5.15 -2.80
CA SER A 140 -17.28 5.18 -3.86
C SER A 140 -15.83 5.08 -3.36
N ILE A 141 -15.62 4.96 -2.04
CA ILE A 141 -14.29 4.77 -1.44
C ILE A 141 -14.14 3.32 -1.03
N TYR A 142 -13.08 2.69 -1.54
CA TYR A 142 -12.87 1.26 -1.39
C TYR A 142 -11.50 0.95 -0.77
N ILE A 143 -11.42 -0.22 -0.16
CA ILE A 143 -10.16 -0.91 0.10
C ILE A 143 -10.04 -2.11 -0.86
N PRO A 144 -8.86 -2.38 -1.44
CA PRO A 144 -8.68 -3.55 -2.30
C PRO A 144 -8.93 -4.84 -1.52
N ASN A 145 -9.43 -5.88 -2.18
CA ASN A 145 -9.54 -7.19 -1.53
C ASN A 145 -8.14 -7.74 -1.14
N PRO A 146 -8.06 -8.64 -0.14
CA PRO A 146 -6.79 -9.23 0.29
C PRO A 146 -5.96 -9.84 -0.84
N GLU A 147 -6.59 -10.53 -1.81
CA GLU A 147 -5.88 -11.11 -2.95
C GLU A 147 -5.22 -10.05 -3.85
N VAL A 148 -5.81 -8.85 -3.98
CA VAL A 148 -5.23 -7.78 -4.80
C VAL A 148 -4.02 -7.20 -4.09
N LEU A 149 -4.13 -6.95 -2.78
CA LEU A 149 -3.00 -6.47 -1.97
C LEU A 149 -1.85 -7.48 -1.98
N ALA A 150 -2.14 -8.77 -1.81
CA ALA A 150 -1.11 -9.80 -1.84
C ALA A 150 -0.45 -9.88 -3.24
N ALA A 151 -1.24 -9.75 -4.33
CA ALA A 151 -0.68 -9.67 -5.67
C ALA A 151 0.25 -8.47 -5.86
N MET A 152 -0.09 -7.31 -5.30
CA MET A 152 0.78 -6.12 -5.30
C MET A 152 2.12 -6.40 -4.60
N LYS A 153 2.08 -7.08 -3.44
CA LYS A 153 3.30 -7.47 -2.72
C LYS A 153 4.16 -8.46 -3.50
N ILE A 154 3.55 -9.48 -4.11
CA ILE A 154 4.27 -10.44 -4.97
C ILE A 154 4.90 -9.73 -6.17
N ARG A 155 4.20 -8.76 -6.77
CA ARG A 155 4.71 -7.98 -7.90
C ARG A 155 5.88 -7.08 -7.50
N SER A 156 5.78 -6.36 -6.37
CA SER A 156 6.78 -5.37 -5.97
C SER A 156 8.03 -5.99 -5.35
N PHE A 157 7.88 -7.09 -4.60
CA PHE A 157 8.96 -7.64 -3.77
C PHE A 157 10.26 -7.97 -4.52
N PRO A 158 10.25 -8.59 -5.71
CA PRO A 158 11.48 -8.91 -6.45
C PRO A 158 12.24 -7.66 -6.93
N ASP A 159 11.50 -6.58 -7.21
CA ASP A 159 12.03 -5.34 -7.79
C ASP A 159 12.45 -4.32 -6.71
N ARG A 160 12.21 -4.61 -5.42
CA ARG A 160 12.67 -3.75 -4.31
C ARG A 160 14.18 -3.89 -4.11
N GLU A 161 14.85 -2.76 -3.93
CA GLU A 161 16.22 -2.73 -3.41
C GLU A 161 16.29 -3.43 -2.03
N LYS A 162 17.42 -4.12 -1.77
CA LYS A 162 17.61 -4.96 -0.56
C LYS A 162 17.38 -4.14 0.72
N GLY A 163 16.69 -4.72 1.70
CA GLY A 163 16.52 -4.14 3.04
C GLY A 163 15.09 -4.15 3.58
N TYR A 164 14.79 -3.19 4.47
CA TYR A 164 13.55 -3.11 5.26
C TYR A 164 12.24 -3.16 4.44
N LYS A 165 12.22 -2.60 3.23
CA LYS A 165 11.03 -2.63 2.36
C LYS A 165 10.63 -4.05 1.95
N ARG A 166 11.61 -4.92 1.69
CA ARG A 166 11.35 -6.33 1.38
C ARG A 166 10.80 -7.07 2.59
N VAL A 167 11.34 -6.80 3.78
CA VAL A 167 10.85 -7.38 5.04
C VAL A 167 9.39 -7.00 5.26
N LYS A 168 9.03 -5.72 5.07
CA LYS A 168 7.64 -5.24 5.15
C LYS A 168 6.74 -5.90 4.10
N ASP A 169 7.19 -5.99 2.85
CA ASP A 169 6.40 -6.61 1.78
C ASP A 169 6.15 -8.11 2.03
N LEU A 170 7.13 -8.85 2.58
CA LEU A 170 6.97 -10.25 2.96
C LEU A 170 6.11 -10.42 4.21
N ALA A 171 6.23 -9.51 5.19
CA ALA A 171 5.37 -9.47 6.37
C ALA A 171 3.90 -9.28 5.98
N ASP A 172 3.63 -8.29 5.13
CA ASP A 172 2.29 -8.01 4.62
C ASP A 172 1.76 -9.19 3.80
N LEU A 173 2.60 -9.82 2.96
CA LEU A 173 2.20 -10.99 2.19
C LEU A 173 1.81 -12.15 3.11
N HIS A 174 2.65 -12.51 4.08
CA HIS A 174 2.32 -13.55 5.07
C HIS A 174 1.04 -13.22 5.81
N ALA A 175 0.90 -11.98 6.30
CA ALA A 175 -0.25 -11.59 7.09
C ALA A 175 -1.56 -11.65 6.29
N LEU A 176 -1.52 -11.25 5.02
CA LEU A 176 -2.66 -11.36 4.10
C LEU A 176 -3.04 -12.82 3.86
N LEU A 177 -2.07 -13.70 3.65
CA LEU A 177 -2.30 -15.13 3.40
C LEU A 177 -2.83 -15.88 4.61
N TRP A 178 -2.41 -15.47 5.81
CA TRP A 178 -2.67 -16.21 7.04
C TRP A 178 -3.89 -15.70 7.82
N TYR A 179 -4.10 -14.38 7.90
CA TYR A 179 -5.07 -13.77 8.82
C TYR A 179 -6.36 -13.23 8.17
N THR A 180 -6.58 -13.42 6.85
CA THR A 180 -7.72 -12.79 6.14
C THR A 180 -8.82 -13.76 5.71
N GLU A 181 -8.51 -14.68 4.81
CA GLU A 181 -9.43 -15.65 4.23
C GLU A 181 -8.80 -17.05 4.30
N PRO A 182 -9.58 -18.13 4.13
CA PRO A 182 -9.00 -19.47 4.02
C PRO A 182 -7.89 -19.52 2.98
N TYR A 183 -6.74 -20.11 3.33
CA TYR A 183 -5.53 -20.06 2.53
C TYR A 183 -5.75 -20.48 1.07
N GLU A 184 -6.46 -21.59 0.82
CA GLU A 184 -6.74 -22.05 -0.53
C GLU A 184 -7.61 -21.07 -1.34
N LYS A 185 -8.50 -20.32 -0.69
CA LYS A 185 -9.33 -19.31 -1.34
C LYS A 185 -8.47 -18.14 -1.83
N ILE A 186 -7.61 -17.59 -0.97
CA ILE A 186 -6.74 -16.47 -1.35
C ILE A 186 -5.70 -16.90 -2.38
N ARG A 187 -5.08 -18.09 -2.23
CA ARG A 187 -4.15 -18.67 -3.21
C ARG A 187 -4.77 -18.84 -4.59
N ASN A 188 -5.97 -19.42 -4.66
CA ASN A 188 -6.69 -19.61 -5.93
C ASN A 188 -7.09 -18.27 -6.58
N ASN A 189 -7.43 -17.27 -5.78
CA ASN A 189 -7.73 -15.94 -6.30
C ASN A 189 -6.45 -15.23 -6.79
N LEU A 190 -5.34 -15.35 -6.07
CA LEU A 190 -4.04 -14.80 -6.46
C LEU A 190 -3.57 -15.33 -7.82
N ARG A 191 -3.67 -16.65 -8.05
CA ARG A 191 -3.32 -17.28 -9.33
C ARG A 191 -4.15 -16.78 -10.52
N LYS A 192 -5.32 -16.17 -10.27
CA LYS A 192 -6.15 -15.54 -11.32
C LYS A 192 -5.76 -14.09 -11.61
N LEU A 193 -4.99 -13.44 -10.74
CA LEU A 193 -4.63 -12.03 -10.86
C LEU A 193 -3.26 -11.80 -11.50
N ILE A 194 -2.31 -12.70 -11.25
CA ILE A 194 -0.92 -12.58 -11.69
C ILE A 194 -0.44 -13.87 -12.36
N SER A 195 0.54 -13.74 -13.26
CA SER A 195 1.13 -14.86 -14.00
C SER A 195 2.01 -15.75 -13.12
N ASN A 196 2.22 -17.00 -13.53
CA ASN A 196 3.19 -17.91 -12.89
C ASN A 196 4.60 -17.31 -12.84
N GLU A 197 5.02 -16.57 -13.88
CA GLU A 197 6.31 -15.87 -13.89
C GLU A 197 6.49 -14.93 -12.68
N ARG A 198 5.42 -14.32 -12.16
CA ARG A 198 5.50 -13.48 -10.96
C ARG A 198 5.73 -14.30 -9.69
N PHE A 199 5.14 -15.50 -9.60
CA PHE A 199 5.43 -16.43 -8.52
C PHE A 199 6.88 -16.94 -8.61
N ASP A 200 7.35 -17.31 -9.80
CA ASP A 200 8.73 -17.76 -10.02
C ASP A 200 9.74 -16.67 -9.63
N LYS A 201 9.47 -15.41 -9.99
CA LYS A 201 10.31 -14.26 -9.59
C LYS A 201 10.32 -14.05 -8.08
N LEU A 202 9.17 -14.21 -7.42
CA LEU A 202 9.12 -14.16 -5.96
C LEU A 202 9.96 -15.28 -5.35
N GLU A 203 9.74 -16.53 -5.75
CA GLU A 203 10.46 -17.71 -5.24
C GLU A 203 11.97 -17.53 -5.35
N ASN A 204 12.47 -17.16 -6.53
CA ASN A 204 13.89 -16.94 -6.78
C ASN A 204 14.50 -15.76 -6.00
N SER A 205 13.67 -14.84 -5.52
CA SER A 205 14.13 -13.70 -4.74
C SER A 205 14.15 -13.96 -3.22
N LEU A 206 13.45 -14.99 -2.75
CA LEU A 206 13.38 -15.34 -1.32
C LEU A 206 14.69 -16.00 -0.86
N ASN A 207 15.04 -15.78 0.41
CA ASN A 207 16.19 -16.40 1.06
C ASN A 207 15.93 -16.52 2.57
N ILE A 208 16.80 -17.24 3.29
CA ILE A 208 16.58 -17.47 4.73
C ILE A 208 16.64 -16.18 5.55
N GLU A 209 17.56 -15.26 5.22
CA GLU A 209 17.74 -13.99 5.94
C GLU A 209 16.47 -13.11 5.91
N ILE A 210 15.75 -13.08 4.77
CA ILE A 210 14.51 -12.31 4.68
C ILE A 210 13.40 -12.94 5.52
N PHE A 211 13.32 -14.27 5.58
CA PHE A 211 12.36 -14.96 6.45
C PHE A 211 12.62 -14.68 7.92
N GLU A 212 13.87 -14.81 8.37
CA GLU A 212 14.28 -14.51 9.75
C GLU A 212 14.03 -13.05 10.12
N SER A 213 14.37 -12.11 9.22
CA SER A 213 14.11 -10.69 9.44
C SER A 213 12.61 -10.38 9.55
N THR A 214 11.78 -11.07 8.75
CA THR A 214 10.33 -10.92 8.76
C THR A 214 9.73 -11.53 10.03
N ALA A 215 10.23 -12.69 10.45
CA ALA A 215 9.88 -13.36 11.69
C ALA A 215 10.17 -12.47 12.89
N ASN A 216 11.35 -11.87 12.94
CA ASN A 216 11.74 -10.91 13.98
C ASN A 216 10.83 -9.66 13.98
N LEU A 217 10.52 -9.10 12.82
CA LEU A 217 9.61 -7.95 12.71
C LEU A 217 8.21 -8.28 13.24
N LEU A 218 7.70 -9.47 12.90
CA LEU A 218 6.39 -9.95 13.32
C LEU A 218 6.39 -10.65 14.68
N GLN A 219 7.55 -10.87 15.30
CA GLN A 219 7.73 -11.64 16.53
C GLN A 219 7.00 -13.00 16.49
N VAL A 220 7.16 -13.73 15.39
CA VAL A 220 6.61 -15.08 15.18
C VAL A 220 7.71 -16.04 14.75
N GLU A 221 7.43 -17.34 14.72
CA GLU A 221 8.36 -18.36 14.27
C GLU A 221 8.70 -18.23 12.77
N THR A 222 9.98 -18.34 12.41
CA THR A 222 10.45 -18.27 11.01
C THR A 222 9.79 -19.34 10.14
N ASP A 223 9.60 -20.55 10.67
CA ASP A 223 8.97 -21.66 9.94
C ASP A 223 7.51 -21.37 9.59
N LEU A 224 6.78 -20.61 10.42
CA LEU A 224 5.39 -20.23 10.13
C LEU A 224 5.33 -19.37 8.86
N ILE A 225 6.21 -18.37 8.75
CA ILE A 225 6.26 -17.48 7.60
C ILE A 225 6.71 -18.25 6.36
N ARG A 226 7.79 -19.04 6.50
CA ARG A 226 8.33 -19.85 5.40
C ARG A 226 7.27 -20.81 4.86
N ASN A 227 6.59 -21.55 5.72
CA ASN A 227 5.56 -22.50 5.30
C ASN A 227 4.36 -21.80 4.66
N THR A 228 3.95 -20.65 5.19
CA THR A 228 2.84 -19.86 4.60
C THR A 228 3.17 -19.39 3.19
N VAL A 229 4.39 -18.89 2.97
CA VAL A 229 4.79 -18.33 1.67
C VAL A 229 5.13 -19.43 0.68
N ASN A 230 5.84 -20.48 1.09
CA ASN A 230 6.26 -21.56 0.19
C ASN A 230 5.08 -22.35 -0.40
N ARG A 231 3.97 -22.45 0.34
CA ARG A 231 2.72 -23.03 -0.16
C ARG A 231 2.14 -22.29 -1.37
N LEU A 232 2.60 -21.09 -1.70
CA LEU A 232 2.22 -20.41 -2.95
C LEU A 232 2.81 -21.10 -4.19
N PHE A 233 3.94 -21.79 -4.04
CA PHE A 233 4.69 -22.41 -5.14
C PHE A 233 4.32 -23.86 -5.37
N GLU A 234 3.72 -24.51 -4.36
CA GLU A 234 3.16 -25.85 -4.49
C GLU A 234 2.07 -25.86 -5.58
N GLY A 235 1.93 -26.97 -6.31
CA GLY A 235 0.92 -27.20 -7.34
C GLY A 235 -0.37 -27.71 -6.72
#